data_AF-R5BLT8-F1
#
_entry.id   AF-R5BLT8-F1
#
_cell.length_a   1.000
_cell.length_b   1.000
_cell.length_c   1.000
_cell.angle_alpha   90.00
_cell.angle_beta   90.00
_cell.angle_gamma   90.00
#
_symmetry.space_group_name_H-M   'P 1'
#
loop_
_entity.id
_entity.type
_entity.pdbx_description
1 polymer ?
#
loop_
_entity_poly.entity_id
_entity_poly.type
_entity_poly.pdbx_seq_one_letter_code
_entity_poly.pdbx_strand_id
1 'polypeptide(L)'
;MNELGQRPIMPVKVAVLRCGIVPQTGTLLAGRVGDTALTKTTHKIIIRWYKDIKSDDWLIIDGQRYNIIYSLDPYNNHERLELFCEVII
;
A
#
# COMPACT_ATOMS: atom_id res chain seq x y z
N MET A 1 -10.01 -10.90 24.48
CA MET A 1 -11.32 -11.30 23.92
C MET A 1 -12.33 -10.39 24.59
N ASN A 2 -13.05 -9.58 23.83
CA ASN A 2 -14.00 -8.62 24.42
C ASN A 2 -15.33 -9.35 24.70
N GLU A 3 -16.26 -8.76 25.45
CA GLU A 3 -17.51 -9.39 25.91
C GLU A 3 -18.43 -9.91 24.78
N LEU A 4 -18.16 -9.51 23.52
CA LEU A 4 -18.83 -9.97 22.31
C LEU A 4 -18.10 -11.12 21.57
N GLY A 5 -17.06 -11.71 22.16
CA GLY A 5 -16.25 -12.76 21.52
C GLY A 5 -15.36 -12.28 20.37
N GLN A 6 -15.31 -10.96 20.14
CA GLN A 6 -14.47 -10.34 19.13
C GLN A 6 -13.00 -10.37 19.54
N ARG A 7 -12.13 -10.70 18.59
CA ARG A 7 -10.67 -10.57 18.75
C ARG A 7 -10.28 -9.12 18.49
N PRO A 8 -9.56 -8.45 19.42
CA PRO A 8 -9.09 -7.10 19.17
C PRO A 8 -8.12 -7.12 17.99
N ILE A 9 -8.38 -6.28 16.99
CA ILE A 9 -7.45 -6.06 15.88
C ILE A 9 -6.37 -5.12 16.42
N MET A 10 -5.22 -5.68 16.76
CA MET A 10 -4.06 -4.90 17.19
C MET A 10 -3.09 -4.75 16.02
N PRO A 11 -2.62 -3.54 15.71
CA PRO A 11 -1.60 -3.35 14.71
C PRO A 11 -0.30 -4.02 15.16
N VAL A 12 0.25 -4.88 14.32
CA VAL A 12 1.54 -5.54 14.57
C VAL A 12 2.54 -5.06 13.54
N LYS A 13 3.75 -4.75 13.99
CA LYS A 13 4.84 -4.38 13.10
C LYS A 13 5.30 -5.62 12.32
N VAL A 14 5.07 -5.63 11.01
CA VAL A 14 5.46 -6.73 10.11
C VAL A 14 6.95 -6.69 9.79
N ALA A 15 7.46 -5.54 9.33
CA ALA A 15 8.86 -5.39 8.91
C ALA A 15 9.35 -3.93 8.95
N VAL A 16 10.66 -3.74 8.79
CA VAL A 16 11.29 -2.46 8.46
C VAL A 16 12.02 -2.61 7.13
N LEU A 17 11.65 -1.81 6.15
CA LEU A 17 12.18 -1.88 4.79
C LEU A 17 12.65 -0.50 4.33
N ARG A 18 13.57 -0.48 3.37
CA ARG A 18 13.92 0.73 2.63
C ARG A 18 12.97 0.88 1.44
N CYS A 19 12.52 2.10 1.21
CA CYS A 19 11.57 2.42 0.15
C CYS A 19 11.97 3.71 -0.58
N GLY A 20 11.58 3.80 -1.85
CA GLY A 20 11.52 5.06 -2.59
C GLY A 20 10.07 5.52 -2.72
N ILE A 21 9.79 6.80 -2.52
CA ILE A 21 8.46 7.39 -2.63
C ILE A 21 8.39 8.17 -3.94
N VAL A 22 7.37 7.90 -4.75
CA VAL A 22 7.06 8.63 -5.98
C VAL A 22 5.64 9.19 -5.86
N PRO A 23 5.46 10.51 -5.69
CA PRO A 23 4.14 11.11 -5.71
C PRO A 23 3.53 10.96 -7.11
N GLN A 24 2.29 10.47 -7.19
CA GLN A 24 1.54 10.38 -8.42
C GLN A 24 0.28 11.21 -8.28
N THR A 25 0.30 12.44 -8.79
CA THR A 25 -0.92 13.23 -9.01
C THR A 25 -1.77 12.50 -10.06
N GLY A 26 -3.06 12.30 -9.78
CA GLY A 26 -4.00 11.36 -10.41
C GLY A 26 -4.23 11.42 -11.94
N THR A 27 -3.36 12.05 -12.72
CA THR A 27 -3.48 12.20 -14.18
C THR A 27 -3.10 10.93 -14.95
N LEU A 28 -2.57 9.89 -14.30
CA LEU A 28 -2.21 8.61 -14.95
C LEU A 28 -3.38 7.65 -15.20
N LEU A 29 -4.63 8.01 -14.84
CA LEU A 29 -5.76 7.08 -14.81
C LEU A 29 -6.99 7.52 -15.63
N ALA A 30 -6.83 8.46 -16.57
CA ALA A 30 -7.93 8.97 -17.40
C ALA A 30 -8.39 8.01 -18.53
N GLY A 31 -7.81 6.81 -18.65
CA GLY A 31 -7.98 5.94 -19.83
C GLY A 31 -8.70 4.61 -19.62
N ARG A 32 -9.15 4.26 -18.42
CA ARG A 32 -9.90 3.01 -18.17
C ARG A 32 -11.33 3.32 -17.73
N VAL A 33 -12.25 3.16 -18.68
CA VAL A 33 -13.69 3.16 -18.45
C VAL A 33 -14.00 1.92 -17.59
N GLY A 34 -14.11 2.06 -16.27
CA GLY A 34 -14.54 0.93 -15.44
C GLY A 34 -14.45 1.02 -13.92
N ASP A 35 -13.47 1.70 -13.29
CA ASP A 35 -13.21 1.44 -11.85
C ASP A 35 -12.99 2.69 -10.99
N THR A 36 -13.92 2.92 -10.06
CA THR A 36 -13.90 3.99 -9.04
C THR A 36 -12.87 3.78 -7.92
N ALA A 37 -12.18 2.63 -7.88
CA ALA A 37 -11.20 2.30 -6.84
C ALA A 37 -9.81 2.91 -7.08
N LEU A 38 -9.43 3.18 -8.34
CA LEU A 38 -8.06 3.61 -8.69
C LEU A 38 -7.83 5.12 -8.48
N THR A 39 -8.91 5.92 -8.39
CA THR A 39 -8.87 7.40 -8.26
C THR A 39 -8.28 7.90 -6.94
N LYS A 40 -8.13 7.04 -5.92
CA LYS A 40 -7.57 7.41 -4.60
C LYS A 40 -6.06 7.24 -4.46
N THR A 41 -5.40 6.72 -5.49
CA THR A 41 -3.95 6.53 -5.43
C THR A 41 -3.24 7.88 -5.45
N THR A 42 -2.45 8.17 -4.42
CA THR A 42 -1.70 9.43 -4.29
C THR A 42 -0.20 9.21 -4.43
N HIS A 43 0.28 8.02 -4.04
CA HIS A 43 1.70 7.71 -3.99
C HIS A 43 1.95 6.31 -4.52
N LYS A 44 3.03 6.17 -5.28
CA LYS A 44 3.66 4.89 -5.59
C LYS A 44 4.89 4.75 -4.71
N ILE A 45 4.91 3.72 -3.88
CA ILE A 45 6.03 3.38 -3.00
C ILE A 45 6.72 2.15 -3.58
N ILE A 46 8.01 2.26 -3.86
CA ILE A 46 8.81 1.18 -4.45
C ILE A 46 9.68 0.58 -3.35
N ILE A 47 9.57 -0.73 -3.15
CA ILE A 47 10.37 -1.50 -2.21
C ILE A 47 11.06 -2.67 -2.92
N ARG A 48 12.07 -3.26 -2.26
CA ARG A 48 12.54 -4.59 -2.64
C ARG A 48 11.43 -5.61 -2.45
N TRP A 49 11.46 -6.68 -3.23
CA TRP A 49 10.44 -7.72 -3.14
C TRP A 49 10.30 -8.27 -1.72
N TYR A 50 9.05 -8.39 -1.28
CA TYR A 50 8.70 -8.87 0.05
C TYR A 50 7.41 -9.68 -0.02
N LYS A 51 7.52 -10.99 0.21
CA LYS A 51 6.44 -11.96 0.01
C LYS A 51 5.23 -11.76 0.93
N ASP A 52 5.44 -11.19 2.12
CA ASP A 52 4.42 -11.16 3.19
C ASP A 52 3.68 -9.81 3.25
N ILE A 53 3.77 -8.99 2.20
CA ILE A 53 2.96 -7.76 2.09
C ILE A 53 1.55 -8.11 1.65
N LYS A 54 0.58 -7.49 2.30
CA LYS A 54 -0.84 -7.64 2.01
C LYS A 54 -1.47 -6.29 1.72
N SER A 55 -2.60 -6.31 1.02
CA SER A 55 -3.35 -5.09 0.70
C SER A 55 -4.01 -4.44 1.92
N ASP A 56 -4.14 -5.13 3.06
CA ASP A 56 -4.63 -4.58 4.32
C ASP A 56 -3.52 -3.98 5.20
N ASP A 57 -2.25 -4.12 4.79
CA ASP A 57 -1.13 -3.48 5.46
C ASP A 57 -1.05 -1.98 5.15
N TRP A 58 -0.30 -1.26 5.98
CA TRP A 58 0.03 0.15 5.75
C TRP A 58 1.50 0.40 6.08
N LEU A 59 2.05 1.45 5.46
CA LEU A 59 3.39 1.93 5.76
C LEU A 59 3.31 3.17 6.64
N ILE A 60 4.27 3.27 7.57
CA ILE A 60 4.56 4.51 8.29
C ILE A 60 5.93 4.98 7.81
N ILE A 61 5.96 6.13 7.13
CA ILE A 61 7.19 6.72 6.60
C ILE A 61 7.26 8.16 7.10
N ASP A 62 8.32 8.51 7.81
CA ASP A 62 8.51 9.84 8.43
C ASP A 62 7.31 10.33 9.27
N GLY A 63 6.63 9.39 9.95
CA GLY A 63 5.44 9.66 10.77
C GLY A 63 4.13 9.72 9.98
N GLN A 64 4.17 9.70 8.64
CA GLN A 64 3.01 9.74 7.77
C GLN A 64 2.52 8.31 7.44
N ARG A 65 1.19 8.10 7.52
CA ARG A 65 0.56 6.81 7.18
C ARG A 65 0.15 6.76 5.72
N TYR A 66 0.52 5.65 5.07
CA TYR A 66 0.17 5.29 3.70
C TYR A 66 -0.55 3.94 3.70
N ASN A 67 -1.84 3.92 3.37
CA ASN A 67 -2.60 2.67 3.24
C ASN A 67 -2.36 2.09 1.85
N ILE A 68 -2.03 0.79 1.80
CA ILE A 68 -1.85 0.09 0.52
C ILE A 68 -3.23 -0.14 -0.09
N ILE A 69 -3.40 0.23 -1.36
CA ILE A 69 -4.60 -0.12 -2.15
C ILE A 69 -4.33 -1.44 -2.86
N TYR A 70 -3.18 -1.55 -3.51
CA TYR A 70 -2.69 -2.79 -4.13
C TYR A 70 -1.16 -2.79 -4.28
N SER A 71 -0.60 -3.99 -4.35
CA SER A 71 0.81 -4.24 -4.68
C SER A 71 0.93 -4.84 -6.07
N LEU A 72 1.98 -4.47 -6.81
CA LEU A 72 2.31 -5.02 -8.11
C LEU A 72 3.75 -5.54 -8.10
N ASP A 73 3.97 -6.75 -8.59
CA ASP A 73 5.28 -7.29 -8.94
C ASP A 73 5.52 -7.05 -10.45
N PRO A 74 6.31 -6.04 -10.84
CA PRO A 74 6.52 -5.73 -12.24
C PRO A 74 7.23 -6.89 -12.93
N TYR A 75 6.65 -7.39 -14.02
CA TYR A 75 7.20 -8.53 -14.78
C TYR A 75 7.27 -9.86 -14.02
N ASN A 76 6.70 -9.94 -12.81
CA ASN A 76 6.69 -11.14 -11.97
C ASN A 76 8.10 -11.73 -11.76
N ASN A 77 9.10 -10.85 -11.61
CA ASN A 77 10.51 -11.21 -11.52
C ASN A 77 11.02 -11.22 -10.07
N HIS A 78 10.19 -10.80 -9.11
CA HIS A 78 10.49 -10.76 -7.68
C HIS A 78 11.71 -9.91 -7.32
N GLU A 79 12.05 -8.87 -8.09
CA GLU A 79 13.12 -7.93 -7.74
C GLU A 79 12.60 -6.79 -6.86
N ARG A 80 11.41 -6.28 -7.17
CA ARG A 80 10.79 -5.13 -6.52
C ARG A 80 9.27 -5.27 -6.46
N LEU A 81 8.67 -4.60 -5.48
CA LEU A 81 7.23 -4.40 -5.43
C LEU A 81 6.92 -2.91 -5.56
N GLU A 82 5.90 -2.62 -6.36
CA GLU A 82 5.30 -1.30 -6.49
C GLU A 82 4.00 -1.29 -5.69
N LEU A 83 3.99 -0.52 -4.61
CA LEU A 83 2.84 -0.36 -3.73
C LEU A 83 2.12 0.93 -4.06
N PHE A 84 0.87 0.83 -4.48
CA PHE A 84 0.04 1.98 -4.79
C PHE A 84 -0.80 2.32 -3.57
N CYS A 85 -0.59 3.52 -3.04
CA CYS A 85 -1.05 3.90 -1.71
C CYS A 85 -1.88 5.18 -1.71
N GLU A 86 -2.79 5.26 -0.74
CA GLU A 86 -3.48 6.47 -0.33
C GLU A 86 -2.81 7.02 0.93
N VAL A 87 -2.47 8.31 0.93
CA VAL A 87 -1.96 9.00 2.12
C VAL A 87 -3.15 9.40 3.01
N ILE A 88 -3.04 9.14 4.31
CA ILE A 88 -4.07 9.52 5.29
C ILE A 88 -3.66 10.83 5.95
N ILE A 89 -4.30 11.93 5.56
CA ILE A 89 -4.08 13.28 6.11
C ILE A 89 -4.91 13.47 7.38
#